data_AF-A0AA38LFY5-F1
#
_entry.id   AF-A0AA38LFY5-F1
#
_cell.length_a   1.000
_cell.length_b   1.000
_cell.length_c   1.000
_cell.angle_alpha   90.00
_cell.angle_beta   90.00
_cell.angle_gamma   90.00
#
_symmetry.space_group_name_H-M   'P 1'
#
loop_
_entity.id
_entity.type
_entity.pdbx_description
1 polymer ?
#
loop_
_entity_poly.entity_id
_entity_poly.type
_entity_poly.pdbx_seq_one_letter_code
_entity_poly.pdbx_strand_id
1 'polypeptide(L)'
;METNASDIHQALENIFSFVPTLILKSAVLLNIPDIIANAGPDASLSLHEIADKLPTKNCSLHYLSRILAFLSARGVFIQTQATDNPSDLRYALSSFAKRFYVRENNPSSLVSLLLFLADPVLMGSWHHLHECVLVQGCNAFERAHGKDLWAYGKEEPHVNNLVNDSMSTITYLEMEEILNCYDGFKEVKSVVDVGGGKGTALQHIVKAHPHIHGINFDQPHVVQTAPSIPGIENVGGSMFDSIPSADAIFMK
;
A
#
# COMPACT_ATOMS: atom_id res chain seq x y z
N MET A 1 -31.93 -25.19 16.59
CA MET A 1 -31.49 -24.32 15.48
C MET A 1 -30.52 -25.14 14.66
N GLU A 2 -30.95 -25.62 13.49
CA GLU A 2 -30.04 -26.26 12.53
C GLU A 2 -29.10 -25.17 12.01
N THR A 3 -27.84 -25.20 12.44
CA THR A 3 -26.79 -24.37 11.83
C THR A 3 -26.66 -24.80 10.36
N ASN A 4 -27.06 -23.92 9.45
CA ASN A 4 -26.83 -24.11 8.03
C ASN A 4 -25.32 -24.16 7.81
N ALA A 5 -24.80 -25.21 7.15
CA ALA A 5 -23.38 -25.35 6.86
C ALA A 5 -22.79 -24.13 6.14
N SER A 6 -23.63 -23.41 5.38
CA SER A 6 -23.29 -22.14 4.74
C SER A 6 -22.94 -21.03 5.75
N ASP A 7 -23.65 -20.94 6.87
CA ASP A 7 -23.43 -19.90 7.88
C ASP A 7 -22.12 -20.13 8.62
N ILE A 8 -21.80 -21.39 8.91
CA ILE A 8 -20.51 -21.77 9.52
C ILE A 8 -19.36 -21.41 8.58
N HIS A 9 -19.50 -21.73 7.28
CA HIS A 9 -18.46 -21.39 6.30
C HIS A 9 -18.21 -19.88 6.25
N GLN A 10 -19.28 -19.08 6.12
CA GLN A 10 -19.18 -17.62 6.10
C GLN A 10 -18.57 -17.06 7.40
N ALA A 11 -18.93 -17.61 8.56
CA ALA A 11 -18.34 -17.20 9.84
C ALA A 11 -16.82 -17.47 9.87
N LEU A 12 -16.39 -18.63 9.42
CA LEU A 12 -14.97 -18.98 9.36
C LEU A 12 -14.19 -18.10 8.36
N GLU A 13 -14.77 -17.78 7.20
CA GLU A 13 -14.15 -16.86 6.24
C GLU A 13 -13.89 -15.48 6.87
N ASN A 14 -14.83 -14.96 7.64
CA ASN A 14 -14.67 -13.69 8.34
C ASN A 14 -13.61 -13.78 9.45
N ILE A 15 -13.64 -14.84 10.26
CA ILE A 15 -12.66 -15.07 11.35
C ILE A 15 -11.24 -15.17 10.79
N PHE A 16 -11.05 -15.85 9.66
CA PHE A 16 -9.72 -16.06 9.05
C PHE A 16 -9.36 -15.04 7.96
N SER A 17 -10.14 -13.97 7.81
CA SER A 17 -9.95 -12.95 6.76
C SER A 17 -8.58 -12.25 6.81
N PHE A 18 -7.92 -12.22 7.97
CA PHE A 18 -6.57 -11.67 8.13
C PHE A 18 -5.46 -12.58 7.55
N VAL A 19 -5.72 -13.89 7.44
CA VAL A 19 -4.71 -14.88 7.04
C VAL A 19 -4.19 -14.64 5.62
N PRO A 20 -5.03 -14.43 4.59
CA PRO A 20 -4.55 -14.10 3.25
C PRO A 20 -3.66 -12.85 3.21
N THR A 21 -4.04 -11.80 3.94
CA THR A 21 -3.29 -10.54 4.00
C THR A 21 -1.89 -10.76 4.58
N LEU A 22 -1.77 -11.49 5.70
CA LEU A 22 -0.47 -11.73 6.34
C LEU A 22 0.42 -12.72 5.55
N ILE A 23 -0.17 -13.70 4.87
CA ILE A 23 0.59 -14.59 3.99
C ILE A 23 1.08 -13.82 2.75
N LEU A 24 0.26 -12.95 2.17
CA LEU A 24 0.68 -12.09 1.06
C LEU A 24 1.79 -11.12 1.50
N LYS A 25 1.65 -10.48 2.67
CA LYS A 25 2.72 -9.68 3.29
C LYS A 25 4.02 -10.48 3.39
N SER A 26 3.95 -11.74 3.82
CA SER A 26 5.12 -12.60 3.93
C SER A 26 5.81 -12.81 2.57
N ALA A 27 5.04 -13.05 1.50
CA ALA A 27 5.59 -13.19 0.16
C ALA A 27 6.26 -11.91 -0.36
N VAL A 28 5.66 -10.75 -0.06
CA VAL A 28 6.22 -9.43 -0.39
C VAL A 28 7.51 -9.15 0.40
N LEU A 29 7.54 -9.43 1.71
CA LEU A 29 8.74 -9.28 2.54
C LEU A 29 9.88 -10.23 2.13
N LEU A 30 9.54 -11.40 1.61
CA LEU A 30 10.50 -12.33 0.98
C LEU A 30 10.89 -11.94 -0.44
N ASN A 31 10.36 -10.83 -0.96
CA ASN A 31 10.62 -10.31 -2.30
C ASN A 31 10.23 -11.29 -3.42
N ILE A 32 9.29 -12.21 -3.17
CA ILE A 32 8.92 -13.28 -4.12
C ILE A 32 8.35 -12.70 -5.43
N PRO A 33 7.41 -11.72 -5.41
CA PRO A 33 6.89 -11.14 -6.64
C PRO A 33 8.00 -10.56 -7.53
N ASP A 34 8.92 -9.77 -6.95
CA ASP A 34 10.05 -9.20 -7.67
C ASP A 34 11.06 -10.25 -8.13
N ILE A 35 11.32 -11.29 -7.34
CA ILE A 35 12.19 -12.42 -7.73
C ILE A 35 11.69 -13.07 -9.03
N ILE A 36 10.39 -13.35 -9.13
CA ILE A 36 9.79 -13.96 -10.33
C ILE A 36 9.76 -12.94 -11.47
N ALA A 37 9.35 -11.69 -11.22
CA ALA A 37 9.35 -10.62 -12.23
C ALA A 37 10.73 -10.40 -12.86
N ASN A 38 11.79 -10.48 -12.06
CA ASN A 38 13.18 -10.28 -12.48
C ASN A 38 13.71 -11.43 -13.36
N ALA A 39 13.11 -12.61 -13.30
CA ALA A 39 13.48 -13.73 -14.16
C ALA A 39 12.95 -13.58 -15.60
N GLY A 40 11.94 -12.74 -15.84
CA GLY A 40 11.38 -12.44 -17.16
C GLY A 40 9.85 -12.46 -17.19
N PRO A 41 9.22 -11.90 -18.25
CA PRO A 41 7.77 -11.75 -18.35
C PRO A 41 7.01 -13.09 -18.35
N ASP A 42 7.60 -14.13 -18.94
CA ASP A 42 7.04 -15.50 -19.02
C ASP A 42 7.78 -16.48 -18.10
N ALA A 43 8.55 -15.95 -17.14
CA ALA A 43 9.32 -16.79 -16.25
C ALA A 43 8.40 -17.56 -15.29
N SER A 44 8.69 -18.85 -15.17
CA SER A 44 8.23 -19.67 -14.06
C SER A 44 9.46 -20.17 -13.32
N LEU A 45 9.46 -20.13 -11.99
CA LEU A 45 10.58 -20.56 -11.15
C LEU A 45 10.14 -21.73 -10.26
N SER A 46 11.02 -22.71 -10.09
CA SER A 46 10.86 -23.76 -9.10
C SER A 46 11.05 -23.21 -7.67
N LEU A 47 10.62 -24.01 -6.68
CA LEU A 47 10.82 -23.70 -5.27
C LEU A 47 12.29 -23.40 -4.91
N HIS A 48 13.22 -24.18 -5.49
CA HIS A 48 14.66 -24.03 -5.24
C HIS A 48 15.23 -22.77 -5.91
N GLU A 49 14.80 -22.45 -7.13
CA GLU A 49 15.23 -21.22 -7.83
C GLU A 49 14.77 -19.95 -7.10
N ILE A 50 13.58 -19.97 -6.48
CA ILE A 50 13.10 -18.88 -5.62
C ILE A 50 13.94 -18.82 -4.34
N ALA A 51 14.10 -19.95 -3.65
CA ALA A 51 14.89 -20.07 -2.42
C ALA A 51 16.33 -19.57 -2.60
N ASP A 52 16.95 -19.85 -3.75
CA ASP A 52 18.30 -19.43 -4.07
C ASP A 52 18.48 -17.91 -4.18
N LYS A 53 17.39 -17.18 -4.46
CA LYS A 53 17.37 -15.72 -4.59
C LYS A 53 16.95 -15.01 -3.30
N LEU A 54 16.61 -15.74 -2.25
CA LEU A 54 16.30 -15.17 -0.93
C LEU A 54 17.58 -14.64 -0.24
N PRO A 55 17.46 -13.71 0.74
CA PRO A 55 18.61 -13.13 1.44
C PRO A 55 19.48 -14.13 2.21
N THR A 56 18.99 -15.35 2.46
CA THR A 56 19.70 -16.41 3.18
C THR A 56 19.61 -17.73 2.44
N LYS A 57 20.72 -18.50 2.47
CA LYS A 57 20.78 -19.86 1.93
C LYS A 57 20.20 -20.92 2.86
N ASN A 58 20.05 -20.62 4.14
CA ASN A 58 19.44 -21.52 5.13
C ASN A 58 17.94 -21.21 5.30
N CYS A 59 17.19 -21.21 4.20
CA CYS A 59 15.75 -20.95 4.24
C CYS A 59 14.96 -22.27 4.39
N SER A 60 13.79 -22.20 5.03
CA SER A 60 12.91 -23.37 5.16
C SER A 60 12.05 -23.53 3.90
N LEU A 61 12.41 -24.51 3.07
CA LEU A 61 11.63 -24.89 1.88
C LEU A 61 10.20 -25.32 2.25
N HIS A 62 9.98 -25.86 3.45
CA HIS A 62 8.65 -26.23 3.93
C HIS A 62 7.74 -25.01 4.12
N TYR A 63 8.23 -23.93 4.75
CA TYR A 63 7.43 -22.71 4.90
C TYR A 63 7.23 -22.00 3.56
N LEU A 64 8.27 -21.92 2.74
CA LEU A 64 8.19 -21.32 1.42
C LEU A 64 7.15 -22.03 0.54
N SER A 65 7.15 -23.36 0.51
CA SER A 65 6.19 -24.13 -0.27
C SER A 65 4.75 -23.93 0.20
N ARG A 66 4.51 -23.84 1.51
CA ARG A 66 3.17 -23.57 2.06
C ARG A 66 2.66 -22.16 1.74
N ILE A 67 3.53 -21.15 1.79
CA ILE A 67 3.19 -19.78 1.39
C ILE A 67 2.79 -19.75 -0.09
N LEU A 68 3.63 -20.32 -0.96
CA LEU A 68 3.38 -20.37 -2.39
C LEU A 68 2.11 -21.15 -2.73
N ALA A 69 1.93 -22.35 -2.15
CA ALA A 69 0.74 -23.15 -2.35
C ALA A 69 -0.55 -22.42 -1.92
N PHE A 70 -0.54 -21.75 -0.77
CA PHE A 70 -1.69 -20.98 -0.29
C PHE A 70 -2.04 -19.84 -1.25
N LEU A 71 -1.04 -19.07 -1.68
CA LEU A 71 -1.22 -17.93 -2.58
C LEU A 71 -1.61 -18.38 -3.99
N SER A 72 -1.07 -19.51 -4.47
CA SER A 72 -1.46 -20.12 -5.74
C SER A 72 -2.89 -20.63 -5.74
N ALA A 73 -3.34 -21.28 -4.66
CA ALA A 73 -4.73 -21.70 -4.51
C ALA A 73 -5.73 -20.52 -4.54
N ARG A 74 -5.27 -19.30 -4.25
CA ARG A 74 -6.05 -18.06 -4.32
C ARG A 74 -5.82 -17.25 -5.61
N GLY A 75 -5.11 -17.81 -6.59
CA GLY A 75 -4.85 -17.17 -7.88
C GLY A 75 -3.83 -16.02 -7.84
N VAL A 76 -3.12 -15.84 -6.72
CA VAL A 76 -2.07 -14.82 -6.62
C VAL A 76 -0.89 -15.24 -7.48
N PHE A 77 -0.41 -16.47 -7.35
CA PHE A 77 0.63 -17.02 -8.24
C PHE A 77 0.04 -18.08 -9.15
N ILE A 78 0.51 -18.14 -10.39
CA ILE A 78 0.20 -19.24 -11.30
C ILE A 78 1.11 -20.40 -10.94
N GLN A 79 0.51 -21.53 -10.57
CA GLN A 79 1.24 -22.78 -10.33
C GLN A 79 1.11 -23.65 -11.57
N THR A 80 2.25 -24.05 -12.14
CA THR A 80 2.30 -25.01 -13.24
C THR A 80 3.08 -26.24 -12.82
N GLN A 81 2.73 -27.37 -13.43
CA GLN A 81 3.33 -28.66 -13.13
C GLN A 81 3.57 -29.39 -14.46
N ALA A 82 4.84 -29.73 -14.73
CA ALA A 82 5.21 -30.39 -15.99
C ALA A 82 4.98 -31.91 -15.98
N THR A 83 5.10 -32.53 -14.80
CA THR A 83 4.85 -33.97 -14.57
C THR A 83 4.14 -34.17 -13.23
N ASP A 84 3.56 -35.33 -12.98
CA ASP A 84 2.89 -35.64 -11.70
C ASP A 84 3.82 -35.58 -10.47
N ASN A 85 5.12 -35.36 -10.66
CA ASN A 85 6.08 -35.18 -9.57
C ASN A 85 5.93 -33.79 -8.91
N PRO A 86 5.65 -33.70 -7.60
CA PRO A 86 5.59 -32.43 -6.88
C PRO A 86 6.89 -31.60 -6.91
N SER A 87 8.05 -32.22 -7.20
CA SER A 87 9.31 -31.48 -7.37
C SER A 87 9.34 -30.59 -8.62
N ASP A 88 8.44 -30.85 -9.57
CA ASP A 88 8.39 -30.15 -10.87
C ASP A 88 7.44 -28.95 -10.84
N LEU A 89 6.94 -28.59 -9.65
CA LEU A 89 6.13 -27.40 -9.43
C LEU A 89 6.92 -26.13 -9.75
N ARG A 90 6.33 -25.28 -10.58
CA ARG A 90 6.85 -23.97 -10.94
C ARG A 90 5.81 -22.89 -10.67
N TYR A 91 6.30 -21.71 -10.31
CA TYR A 91 5.49 -20.57 -9.93
C TYR A 91 5.79 -19.39 -10.86
N ALA A 92 4.74 -18.79 -11.40
CA ALA A 92 4.78 -17.59 -12.22
C ALA A 92 3.85 -16.51 -11.65
N LEU A 93 4.03 -15.26 -12.08
CA LEU A 93 3.16 -14.16 -11.67
C LEU A 93 1.82 -14.23 -12.41
N SER A 94 0.72 -14.14 -11.67
CA SER A 94 -0.58 -13.82 -12.26
C SER A 94 -0.69 -12.31 -12.54
N SER A 95 -1.73 -11.90 -13.27
CA SER A 95 -2.08 -10.47 -13.42
C SER A 95 -2.33 -9.79 -12.07
N PHE A 96 -2.82 -10.54 -11.07
CA PHE A 96 -3.01 -10.04 -9.71
C PHE A 96 -1.68 -9.85 -8.97
N ALA A 97 -0.77 -10.84 -8.98
CA ALA A 97 0.54 -10.68 -8.34
C ALA A 97 1.38 -9.57 -8.96
N LYS A 98 1.12 -9.18 -10.21
CA LYS A 98 1.75 -8.02 -10.85
C LYS A 98 1.45 -6.68 -10.13
N ARG A 99 0.46 -6.62 -9.24
CA ARG A 99 0.20 -5.45 -8.39
C ARG A 99 1.13 -5.37 -7.17
N PHE A 100 1.91 -6.41 -6.88
CA PHE A 100 2.68 -6.53 -5.65
C PHE A 100 4.19 -6.66 -5.88
N TYR A 101 4.71 -6.23 -7.03
CA TYR A 101 6.15 -6.03 -7.24
C TYR A 101 6.48 -4.54 -7.36
N VAL A 102 7.69 -4.16 -6.98
CA VAL A 102 8.13 -2.75 -6.87
C VAL A 102 9.07 -2.36 -8.03
N ARG A 103 9.59 -3.34 -8.78
CA ARG A 103 10.46 -3.13 -9.94
C ARG A 103 9.97 -1.99 -10.86
N GLU A 104 10.94 -1.19 -11.33
CA GLU A 104 10.77 -0.02 -12.21
C GLU A 104 10.12 1.22 -11.56
N ASN A 105 10.17 1.32 -10.22
CA ASN A 105 9.47 2.36 -9.46
C ASN A 105 8.00 2.40 -9.83
N ASN A 106 7.37 1.24 -10.05
CA ASN A 106 5.97 1.16 -10.45
C ASN A 106 5.10 1.89 -9.41
N PRO A 107 4.62 3.10 -9.72
CA PRO A 107 3.93 3.93 -8.73
C PRO A 107 2.51 3.39 -8.44
N SER A 108 2.02 2.46 -9.25
CA SER A 108 0.74 1.75 -9.05
C SER A 108 0.87 0.47 -8.20
N SER A 109 2.06 0.17 -7.67
CA SER A 109 2.28 -0.99 -6.82
C SER A 109 1.52 -0.88 -5.50
N LEU A 110 0.80 -1.94 -5.12
CA LEU A 110 0.02 -2.04 -3.89
C LEU A 110 0.85 -2.51 -2.69
N VAL A 111 2.18 -2.66 -2.85
CA VAL A 111 3.07 -3.10 -1.78
C VAL A 111 2.99 -2.19 -0.56
N SER A 112 3.10 -0.87 -0.74
CA SER A 112 3.03 0.09 0.37
C SER A 112 1.72 -0.03 1.13
N LEU A 113 0.59 -0.07 0.41
CA LEU A 113 -0.73 -0.22 0.99
C LEU A 113 -0.89 -1.52 1.77
N LEU A 114 -0.40 -2.64 1.22
CA LEU A 114 -0.40 -3.92 1.91
C LEU A 114 0.42 -3.86 3.20
N LEU A 115 1.63 -3.30 3.13
CA LEU A 115 2.52 -3.21 4.29
C LEU A 115 1.94 -2.30 5.38
N PHE A 116 1.29 -1.20 5.00
CA PHE A 116 0.56 -0.30 5.91
C PHE A 116 -0.60 -1.02 6.60
N LEU A 117 -1.52 -1.62 5.84
CA LEU A 117 -2.70 -2.29 6.41
C LEU A 117 -2.34 -3.50 7.27
N ALA A 118 -1.20 -4.13 7.01
CA ALA A 118 -0.73 -5.30 7.71
C ALA A 118 0.42 -5.01 8.70
N ASP A 119 0.74 -3.74 8.96
CA ASP A 119 1.76 -3.36 9.95
C ASP A 119 1.26 -3.63 11.37
N PRO A 120 2.05 -4.25 12.28
CA PRO A 120 1.61 -4.56 13.63
C PRO A 120 1.14 -3.34 14.44
N VAL A 121 1.78 -2.16 14.27
CA VAL A 121 1.41 -0.94 14.98
C VAL A 121 0.06 -0.45 14.48
N LEU A 122 -0.11 -0.34 13.16
CA LEU A 122 -1.36 0.11 12.56
C LEU A 122 -2.50 -0.88 12.80
N MET A 123 -2.21 -2.19 12.71
CA MET A 123 -3.15 -3.25 13.05
C MET A 123 -3.60 -3.22 14.51
N GLY A 124 -2.73 -2.73 15.41
CA GLY A 124 -3.04 -2.60 16.84
C GLY A 124 -4.32 -1.81 17.12
N SER A 125 -4.61 -0.78 16.32
CA SER A 125 -5.81 0.06 16.47
C SER A 125 -7.12 -0.72 16.34
N TRP A 126 -7.17 -1.77 15.51
CA TRP A 126 -8.39 -2.57 15.31
C TRP A 126 -8.82 -3.33 16.57
N HIS A 127 -7.88 -3.62 17.48
CA HIS A 127 -8.19 -4.26 18.76
C HIS A 127 -9.01 -3.36 19.70
N HIS A 128 -8.96 -2.04 19.51
CA HIS A 128 -9.62 -1.06 20.41
C HIS A 128 -10.87 -0.42 19.81
N LEU A 129 -11.29 -0.80 18.60
CA LEU A 129 -12.50 -0.27 17.96
C LEU A 129 -13.76 -0.45 18.81
N HIS A 130 -13.90 -1.62 19.43
CA HIS A 130 -15.05 -1.93 20.28
C HIS A 130 -15.16 -0.96 21.48
N GLU A 131 -14.02 -0.49 22.00
CA GLU A 131 -14.00 0.45 23.11
C GLU A 131 -14.37 1.86 22.67
N CYS A 132 -14.04 2.25 21.43
CA CYS A 132 -14.38 3.57 20.90
C CYS A 132 -15.87 3.73 20.60
N VAL A 133 -16.64 2.64 20.48
CA VAL A 133 -18.11 2.72 20.49
C VAL A 133 -18.65 3.20 21.83
N LEU A 134 -17.92 2.94 22.93
CA LEU A 134 -18.37 3.25 24.29
C LEU A 134 -18.02 4.68 24.73
N VAL A 135 -17.17 5.39 24.00
CA VAL A 135 -16.64 6.69 24.38
C VAL A 135 -16.66 7.64 23.18
N GLN A 136 -17.48 8.70 23.26
CA GLN A 136 -17.55 9.70 22.21
C GLN A 136 -16.19 10.38 22.01
N GLY A 137 -15.77 10.54 20.75
CA GLY A 137 -14.48 11.15 20.42
C GLY A 137 -13.27 10.24 20.63
N CYS A 138 -13.47 8.97 20.97
CA CYS A 138 -12.38 8.00 21.07
C CYS A 138 -11.68 7.77 19.74
N ASN A 139 -10.35 7.83 19.75
CA ASN A 139 -9.50 7.43 18.64
C ASN A 139 -8.86 6.08 18.96
N ALA A 140 -9.11 5.06 18.13
CA ALA A 140 -8.66 3.70 18.39
C ALA A 140 -7.13 3.54 18.28
N PHE A 141 -6.47 4.34 17.45
CA PHE A 141 -5.02 4.36 17.36
C PHE A 141 -4.41 5.00 18.63
N GLU A 142 -4.96 6.12 19.09
CA GLU A 142 -4.54 6.76 20.34
C GLU A 142 -4.76 5.85 21.55
N ARG A 143 -5.86 5.10 21.60
CA ARG A 143 -6.09 4.09 22.64
C ARG A 143 -5.00 3.01 22.67
N ALA A 144 -4.55 2.56 21.50
CA ALA A 144 -3.54 1.53 21.37
C ALA A 144 -2.13 2.05 21.73
N HIS A 145 -1.82 3.30 21.38
CA HIS A 145 -0.44 3.81 21.32
C HIS A 145 -0.18 5.08 22.12
N GLY A 146 -1.19 5.63 22.81
CA GLY A 146 -1.10 6.79 23.70
C GLY A 146 -1.03 8.16 23.01
N LYS A 147 -1.04 8.21 21.68
CA LYS A 147 -1.01 9.44 20.85
C LYS A 147 -1.68 9.18 19.51
N ASP A 148 -2.19 10.23 18.86
CA ASP A 148 -2.77 10.12 17.52
C ASP A 148 -1.72 9.67 16.48
N LEU A 149 -2.20 9.21 15.33
CA LEU A 149 -1.36 8.65 14.26
C LEU A 149 -0.29 9.63 13.77
N TRP A 150 -0.58 10.93 13.70
CA TRP A 150 0.34 11.93 13.18
C TRP A 150 1.42 12.27 14.19
N ALA A 151 1.03 12.46 15.47
CA ALA A 151 1.98 12.62 16.56
C ALA A 151 2.88 11.37 16.71
N TYR A 152 2.32 10.17 16.50
CA TYR A 152 3.06 8.92 16.49
C TYR A 152 4.06 8.88 15.33
N GLY A 153 3.60 9.11 14.09
CA GLY A 153 4.43 9.06 12.89
C GLY A 153 5.61 10.04 12.95
N LYS A 154 5.42 11.23 13.54
CA LYS A 154 6.50 12.20 13.74
C LYS A 154 7.70 11.63 14.52
N GLU A 155 7.46 10.72 15.45
CA GLU A 155 8.49 10.09 16.29
C GLU A 155 8.96 8.73 15.74
N GLU A 156 8.17 8.11 14.87
CA GLU A 156 8.39 6.75 14.35
C GLU A 156 8.49 6.76 12.82
N PRO A 157 9.71 6.95 12.26
CA PRO A 157 9.93 7.10 10.83
C PRO A 157 9.39 5.94 9.97
N HIS A 158 9.39 4.71 10.50
CA HIS A 158 8.82 3.55 9.83
C HIS A 158 7.32 3.73 9.56
N VAL A 159 6.55 4.14 10.58
CA VAL A 159 5.11 4.36 10.45
C VAL A 159 4.82 5.57 9.56
N ASN A 160 5.58 6.66 9.72
CA ASN A 160 5.44 7.83 8.84
C ASN A 160 5.64 7.47 7.36
N ASN A 161 6.71 6.73 7.05
CA ASN A 161 6.98 6.32 5.68
C ASN A 161 5.88 5.41 5.13
N LEU A 162 5.43 4.41 5.89
CA LEU A 162 4.35 3.52 5.47
C LEU A 162 3.05 4.28 5.19
N VAL A 163 2.66 5.21 6.07
CA VAL A 163 1.46 6.05 5.89
C VAL A 163 1.60 6.86 4.60
N ASN A 164 2.69 7.62 4.45
CA ASN A 164 2.89 8.50 3.31
C ASN A 164 3.00 7.74 1.98
N ASP A 165 3.74 6.63 1.95
CA ASP A 165 3.86 5.79 0.75
C ASP A 165 2.51 5.17 0.36
N SER A 166 1.70 4.77 1.33
CA SER A 166 0.38 4.19 1.05
C SER A 166 -0.62 5.23 0.56
N MET A 167 -0.61 6.43 1.14
CA MET A 167 -1.44 7.54 0.66
C MET A 167 -1.04 7.98 -0.75
N SER A 168 0.27 7.97 -1.06
CA SER A 168 0.77 8.17 -2.42
C SER A 168 0.28 7.09 -3.39
N THR A 169 0.34 5.80 -3.02
CA THR A 169 -0.18 4.71 -3.85
C THR A 169 -1.68 4.87 -4.14
N ILE A 170 -2.50 5.15 -3.13
CA ILE A 170 -3.95 5.34 -3.31
C ILE A 170 -4.21 6.53 -4.23
N THR A 171 -3.56 7.66 -3.94
CA THR A 171 -3.69 8.89 -4.74
C THR A 171 -3.28 8.64 -6.20
N TYR A 172 -2.20 7.91 -6.45
CA TYR A 172 -1.76 7.57 -7.81
C TYR A 172 -2.86 6.85 -8.59
N LEU A 173 -3.57 5.91 -7.96
CA LEU A 173 -4.63 5.11 -8.60
C LEU A 173 -5.91 5.92 -8.86
N GLU A 174 -6.19 6.93 -8.04
CA GLU A 174 -7.41 7.75 -8.13
C GLU A 174 -7.26 8.92 -9.11
N MET A 175 -6.07 9.54 -9.18
CA MET A 175 -5.88 10.80 -9.88
C MET A 175 -6.04 10.72 -11.39
N GLU A 176 -5.77 9.56 -12.01
CA GLU A 176 -6.03 9.36 -13.44
C GLU A 176 -7.52 9.51 -13.76
N GLU A 177 -8.39 8.89 -12.95
CA GLU A 177 -9.84 8.98 -13.15
C GLU A 177 -10.38 10.37 -12.80
N ILE A 178 -9.87 10.99 -11.73
CA ILE A 178 -10.24 12.36 -11.36
C ILE A 178 -9.95 13.32 -12.51
N LEU A 179 -8.75 13.26 -13.11
CA LEU A 179 -8.39 14.16 -14.22
C LEU A 179 -9.17 13.88 -15.52
N ASN A 180 -9.69 12.67 -15.70
CA ASN A 180 -10.54 12.33 -16.84
C ASN A 180 -11.95 12.95 -16.76
N CYS A 181 -12.47 13.17 -15.54
CA CYS A 181 -13.84 13.64 -15.31
C CYS A 181 -13.93 15.07 -14.74
N TYR A 182 -12.81 15.66 -14.30
CA TYR A 182 -12.77 16.97 -13.67
C TYR A 182 -12.00 18.00 -14.50
N ASP A 183 -12.73 18.98 -15.03
CA ASP A 183 -12.19 20.05 -15.88
C ASP A 183 -11.85 21.35 -15.11
N GLY A 184 -12.06 21.38 -13.79
CA GLY A 184 -11.94 22.61 -12.99
C GLY A 184 -10.52 23.17 -12.89
N PHE A 185 -9.50 22.42 -13.33
CA PHE A 185 -8.11 22.88 -13.36
C PHE A 185 -7.76 23.73 -14.60
N LYS A 186 -8.61 23.79 -15.63
CA LYS A 186 -8.27 24.41 -16.93
C LYS A 186 -7.95 25.92 -16.86
N GLU A 187 -8.57 26.65 -15.94
CA GLU A 187 -8.45 28.12 -15.84
C GLU A 187 -7.68 28.59 -14.60
N VAL A 188 -7.23 27.64 -13.77
CA VAL A 188 -6.51 27.90 -12.51
C VAL A 188 -5.03 28.10 -12.81
N LYS A 189 -4.36 29.05 -12.15
CA LYS A 189 -2.90 29.26 -12.33
C LYS A 189 -2.09 28.72 -11.17
N SER A 190 -2.68 28.61 -9.99
CA SER A 190 -2.04 28.06 -8.80
C SER A 190 -3.00 27.17 -8.00
N VAL A 191 -2.50 26.02 -7.56
CA VAL A 191 -3.25 25.07 -6.72
C VAL A 191 -2.44 24.77 -5.48
N VAL A 192 -3.04 24.93 -4.30
CA VAL A 192 -2.50 24.38 -3.06
C VAL A 192 -3.20 23.06 -2.74
N ASP A 193 -2.41 22.01 -2.51
CA ASP A 193 -2.89 20.71 -2.05
C ASP A 193 -2.64 20.59 -0.55
N VAL A 194 -3.71 20.69 0.24
CA VAL A 194 -3.66 20.74 1.70
C VAL A 194 -3.80 19.33 2.27
N GLY A 195 -2.77 18.88 3.01
CA GLY A 195 -2.62 17.46 3.33
C GLY A 195 -2.10 16.64 2.14
N GLY A 196 -1.35 17.28 1.23
CA GLY A 196 -0.93 16.69 -0.05
C GLY A 196 0.13 15.59 0.06
N GLY A 197 0.63 15.30 1.28
CA GLY A 197 1.58 14.23 1.53
C GLY A 197 2.87 14.40 0.73
N LYS A 198 3.20 13.40 -0.10
CA LYS A 198 4.36 13.45 -1.00
C LYS A 198 4.10 14.21 -2.32
N GLY A 199 3.00 14.94 -2.43
CA GLY A 199 2.65 15.74 -3.60
C GLY A 199 2.21 14.91 -4.82
N THR A 200 1.75 13.67 -4.61
CA THR A 200 1.37 12.77 -5.71
C THR A 200 0.19 13.31 -6.51
N ALA A 201 -0.79 13.94 -5.88
CA ALA A 201 -1.93 14.54 -6.59
C ALA A 201 -1.47 15.71 -7.47
N LEU A 202 -0.73 16.66 -6.88
CA LEU A 202 -0.16 17.78 -7.64
C LEU A 202 0.76 17.32 -8.77
N GLN A 203 1.51 16.23 -8.61
CA GLN A 203 2.33 15.67 -9.69
C GLN A 203 1.46 15.34 -10.92
N HIS A 204 0.28 14.75 -10.72
CA HIS A 204 -0.64 14.44 -11.80
C HIS A 204 -1.27 15.71 -12.38
N ILE A 205 -1.71 16.63 -11.49
CA ILE A 205 -2.34 17.90 -11.90
C ILE A 205 -1.37 18.72 -12.75
N VAL A 206 -0.14 18.97 -12.30
CA VAL A 206 0.85 19.76 -13.03
C VAL A 206 1.31 19.05 -14.31
N LYS A 207 1.37 17.71 -14.31
CA LYS A 207 1.66 16.94 -15.54
C LYS A 207 0.57 17.11 -16.60
N ALA A 208 -0.71 17.11 -16.20
CA ALA A 208 -1.84 17.31 -17.10
C ALA A 208 -2.05 18.79 -17.48
N HIS A 209 -1.72 19.70 -16.57
CA HIS A 209 -1.89 21.15 -16.70
C HIS A 209 -0.57 21.89 -16.38
N PRO A 210 0.42 21.89 -17.29
CA PRO A 210 1.76 22.44 -17.01
C PRO A 210 1.80 23.95 -16.75
N HIS A 211 0.70 24.66 -16.95
CA HIS A 211 0.55 26.08 -16.64
C HIS A 211 0.26 26.34 -15.15
N ILE A 212 -0.10 25.31 -14.38
CA ILE A 212 -0.39 25.40 -12.95
C ILE A 212 0.91 25.38 -12.16
N HIS A 213 1.04 26.32 -11.23
CA HIS A 213 2.00 26.25 -10.14
C HIS A 213 1.38 25.50 -8.95
N GLY A 214 1.98 24.38 -8.56
CA GLY A 214 1.52 23.57 -7.42
C GLY A 214 2.19 23.97 -6.11
N ILE A 215 1.44 23.98 -5.03
CA ILE A 215 1.95 24.14 -3.65
C ILE A 215 1.52 22.91 -2.85
N ASN A 216 2.43 21.97 -2.63
CA ASN A 216 2.19 20.82 -1.77
C ASN A 216 2.35 21.25 -0.31
N PHE A 217 1.25 21.23 0.46
CA PHE A 217 1.22 21.71 1.83
C PHE A 217 0.85 20.60 2.80
N ASP A 218 1.75 20.26 3.72
CA ASP A 218 1.54 19.24 4.75
C ASP A 218 2.37 19.56 6.01
N GLN A 219 2.30 18.71 7.03
CA GLN A 219 3.14 18.81 8.21
C GLN A 219 4.63 18.77 7.83
N PRO A 220 5.50 19.49 8.56
CA PRO A 220 6.93 19.56 8.22
C PRO A 220 7.61 18.20 8.07
N HIS A 221 7.25 17.22 8.90
CA HIS A 221 7.85 15.88 8.86
C HIS A 221 7.38 15.04 7.66
N VAL A 222 6.21 15.35 7.08
CA VAL A 222 5.68 14.69 5.89
C VAL A 222 6.34 15.27 4.64
N VAL A 223 6.34 16.60 4.50
CA VAL A 223 6.93 17.31 3.35
C VAL A 223 8.43 17.05 3.21
N GLN A 224 9.16 16.83 4.32
CA GLN A 224 10.57 16.42 4.28
C GLN A 224 10.81 15.09 3.55
N THR A 225 9.80 14.23 3.44
CA THR A 225 9.87 12.95 2.71
C THR A 225 9.36 13.06 1.27
N ALA A 226 8.83 14.23 0.87
CA ALA A 226 8.33 14.47 -0.47
C ALA A 226 9.48 14.66 -1.47
N PRO A 227 9.41 14.07 -2.67
CA PRO A 227 10.40 14.33 -3.71
C PRO A 227 10.31 15.77 -4.21
N SER A 228 11.41 16.28 -4.76
CA SER A 228 11.40 17.54 -5.51
C SER A 228 10.79 17.29 -6.89
N ILE A 229 9.67 17.96 -7.20
CA ILE A 229 8.96 17.82 -8.47
C ILE A 229 8.92 19.17 -9.18
N PRO A 230 9.35 19.26 -10.46
CA PRO A 230 9.27 20.51 -11.22
C PRO A 230 7.85 21.09 -11.27
N GLY A 231 7.72 22.39 -11.02
CA GLY A 231 6.44 23.09 -10.99
C GLY A 231 5.68 22.99 -9.65
N ILE A 232 6.22 22.26 -8.67
CA ILE A 232 5.61 22.09 -7.34
C ILE A 232 6.56 22.61 -6.26
N GLU A 233 6.06 23.48 -5.38
CA GLU A 233 6.72 23.90 -4.15
C GLU A 233 6.25 23.07 -2.96
N ASN A 234 7.17 22.61 -2.13
CA ASN A 234 6.91 21.83 -0.93
C ASN A 234 6.95 22.75 0.31
N VAL A 235 5.81 22.93 0.98
CA VAL A 235 5.65 23.87 2.11
C VAL A 235 5.20 23.12 3.36
N GLY A 236 6.02 23.16 4.41
CA GLY A 236 5.69 22.57 5.72
C GLY A 236 4.91 23.53 6.61
N GLY A 237 3.81 23.09 7.21
CA GLY A 237 3.05 23.90 8.16
C GLY A 237 1.87 23.16 8.80
N SER A 238 0.94 23.94 9.35
CA SER A 238 -0.30 23.44 9.94
C SER A 238 -1.48 24.13 9.27
N MET A 239 -2.38 23.35 8.67
CA MET A 239 -3.60 23.88 8.03
C MET A 239 -4.57 24.53 9.00
N PHE A 240 -4.45 24.25 10.30
CA PHE A 240 -5.25 24.87 11.35
C PHE A 240 -4.77 26.29 11.67
N ASP A 241 -3.53 26.63 11.34
CA ASP A 241 -2.96 27.96 11.55
C ASP A 241 -3.12 28.84 10.30
N SER A 242 -2.66 28.34 9.15
CA SER A 242 -2.76 29.05 7.88
C SER A 242 -2.57 28.10 6.69
N ILE A 243 -3.24 28.39 5.58
CA ILE A 243 -3.07 27.70 4.30
C ILE A 243 -2.41 28.67 3.31
N PRO A 244 -1.38 28.25 2.52
CA PRO A 244 -0.80 29.07 1.47
C PRO A 244 -1.85 29.59 0.47
N SER A 245 -1.72 30.85 0.04
CA SER A 245 -2.64 31.44 -0.92
C SER A 245 -2.42 30.85 -2.32
N ALA A 246 -3.50 30.43 -2.96
CA ALA A 246 -3.53 29.97 -4.35
C ALA A 246 -4.91 30.28 -4.96
N ASP A 247 -5.04 30.15 -6.28
CA ASP A 247 -6.32 30.35 -6.98
C ASP A 247 -7.33 29.24 -6.63
N ALA A 248 -6.85 28.03 -6.32
CA ALA A 248 -7.68 26.91 -5.87
C ALA A 248 -7.02 26.14 -4.71
N ILE A 249 -7.88 25.63 -3.81
CA ILE A 249 -7.50 24.68 -2.76
C ILE A 249 -7.99 23.30 -3.19
N PHE A 250 -7.08 22.33 -3.19
CA PHE A 250 -7.36 20.91 -3.39
C PHE A 250 -7.22 20.17 -2.05
N MET A 251 -8.21 19.35 -1.73
CA MET A 251 -8.24 18.48 -0.55
C MET A 251 -8.99 17.20 -0.92
N LYS A 252 -8.46 16.05 -0.52
CA LYS A 252 -9.01 14.71 -0.82
C LYS A 252 -9.49 14.01 0.43
#